data_AF-A0A7S2MZJ9-F1
#
_entry.id   AF-A0A7S2MZJ9-F1
#
_cell.length_a   1.000
_cell.length_b   1.000
_cell.length_c   1.000
_cell.angle_alpha   90.00
_cell.angle_beta   90.00
_cell.angle_gamma   90.00
#
_symmetry.space_group_name_H-M   'P 1'
#
loop_
_entity.id
_entity.type
_entity.pdbx_description
1 polymer ?
#
loop_
_entity_poly.entity_id
_entity_poly.type
_entity_poly.pdbx_seq_one_letter_code
_entity_poly.pdbx_strand_id
1 'polypeptide(L)'
;FGAQLDKCETVSCKAGSMDLMLGPLDDHSGDALRLAGGADVEKKFWNLAKISRDQTSDFIENDGPQEATRVFDFAMTISDMNNLVHLSAEGKDTQGRAYSAGVSNVGVYERQNSVRRESDADGERDTIKSRHGKYKVEEIYFATSHARSGCLYQVSTMTVQNSMDFTFHPASPIVPKDTNAKYADDFIDLLELVSGGERTNPTSRNIANGSGGNTIMDFLESNPLDEIPEGSLGAIAAALGLVGIAFHWNGWVQFFENVRTIREAVPDDADFWAVLNFWILFAVSHPLLQPILWISDVLHGSPGPRLADLVPLTFLLGNLVVIGAFAMSKEIRNAANIAALSAFITYVGAGLDGQAGLGDFNLQLNDSYKGTVVKGCPTYEQVRQPSMDNFDLEKYQGKWYEQKFHDWTQFKEVYDTTLDIKLTTDGKGWIDDFGVKGPAPASAKLSWDKSPVANGGHYFLFGRLDEKDPPGVLRESGFGVEFPNYIVDVQKDPETGEYTEAIQFQCLERGGVRVFEGINFMSRKPEMTAEELKAMHTRAEKAGMYQYGASEEQMHTVARRPVDAPAIDNSWQAMWRALGVDRLLELLTESIEDGGR
;
A
#
# COMPACT_ATOMS: atom_id res chain seq x y z
N PHE A 1 11.30 8.11 16.39
CA PHE A 1 10.19 7.62 17.25
C PHE A 1 10.55 6.33 17.99
N GLY A 2 10.96 5.24 17.30
CA GLY A 2 11.36 3.97 17.96
C GLY A 2 12.36 4.12 19.11
N ALA A 3 13.45 4.88 18.89
CA ALA A 3 14.45 5.16 19.93
C ALA A 3 13.93 5.94 21.17
N GLN A 4 12.79 6.65 21.05
CA GLN A 4 12.14 7.32 22.18
C GLN A 4 11.20 6.35 22.92
N LEU A 5 10.58 5.42 22.19
CA LEU A 5 9.75 4.33 22.70
C LEU A 5 10.58 3.38 23.58
N ASP A 6 11.78 3.02 23.11
CA ASP A 6 12.75 2.20 23.86
C ASP A 6 13.25 2.86 25.14
N LYS A 7 13.32 4.20 25.14
CA LYS A 7 13.68 5.00 26.32
C LYS A 7 12.49 5.27 27.25
N CYS A 8 11.30 4.77 26.92
CA CYS A 8 10.05 5.07 27.62
C CYS A 8 9.72 6.58 27.70
N GLU A 9 10.23 7.36 26.74
CA GLU A 9 10.02 8.81 26.64
C GLU A 9 8.68 9.13 25.95
N THR A 10 7.98 8.12 25.42
CA THR A 10 6.65 8.23 24.81
C THR A 10 5.71 7.14 25.34
N VAL A 11 4.40 7.35 25.21
CA VAL A 11 3.34 6.39 25.58
C VAL A 11 2.83 5.71 24.31
N SER A 12 2.97 4.38 24.21
CA SER A 12 2.35 3.59 23.15
C SER A 12 1.00 3.00 23.58
N CYS A 13 0.11 2.79 22.60
CA CYS A 13 -1.09 1.99 22.81
C CYS A 13 -0.65 0.56 23.17
N LYS A 14 -1.11 0.01 24.30
CA LYS A 14 -0.79 -1.37 24.73
C LYS A 14 -1.90 -2.38 24.43
N ALA A 15 -2.95 -1.96 23.76
CA ALA A 15 -4.10 -2.82 23.48
C ALA A 15 -4.59 -2.57 22.04
N GLY A 16 -4.43 -3.58 21.19
CA GLY A 16 -5.08 -3.63 19.89
C GLY A 16 -6.57 -3.93 20.01
N SER A 17 -7.32 -3.73 18.92
CA SER A 17 -8.71 -4.17 18.81
C SER A 17 -8.79 -5.61 18.31
N MET A 18 -9.86 -6.31 18.70
CA MET A 18 -10.23 -7.63 18.17
C MET A 18 -11.63 -7.54 17.61
N ASP A 19 -11.84 -8.05 16.41
CA ASP A 19 -13.17 -8.27 15.86
C ASP A 19 -13.67 -9.66 16.26
N LEU A 20 -14.90 -9.73 16.77
CA LEU A 20 -15.53 -10.98 17.17
C LEU A 20 -16.26 -11.59 15.97
N MET A 21 -15.89 -12.82 15.61
CA MET A 21 -16.51 -13.54 14.51
C MET A 21 -17.70 -14.34 15.05
N LEU A 22 -18.87 -13.71 15.02
CA LEU A 22 -20.13 -14.29 15.51
C LEU A 22 -21.07 -14.54 14.33
N GLY A 23 -21.21 -15.80 13.89
CA GLY A 23 -22.19 -16.12 12.85
C GLY A 23 -21.92 -17.40 12.05
N PRO A 24 -22.74 -17.65 11.01
CA PRO A 24 -23.75 -16.75 10.45
C PRO A 24 -24.97 -16.54 11.37
N LEU A 25 -25.49 -15.31 11.39
CA LEU A 25 -26.75 -14.96 12.06
C LEU A 25 -27.77 -14.56 11.01
N ASP A 26 -29.02 -14.97 11.21
CA ASP A 26 -30.12 -14.52 10.35
C ASP A 26 -30.30 -13.01 10.50
N ASP A 27 -30.64 -12.32 9.41
CA ASP A 27 -30.97 -10.90 9.46
C ASP A 27 -32.04 -10.64 10.54
N HIS A 28 -31.90 -9.54 11.27
CA HIS A 28 -32.81 -9.18 12.36
C HIS A 28 -32.85 -10.20 13.53
N SER A 29 -31.83 -11.05 13.71
CA SER A 29 -31.73 -11.97 14.87
C SER A 29 -31.90 -11.27 16.23
N GLY A 30 -31.53 -9.99 16.34
CA GLY A 30 -31.73 -9.19 17.54
C GLY A 30 -33.20 -8.80 17.79
N ASP A 31 -34.02 -8.68 16.74
CA ASP A 31 -35.43 -8.31 16.86
C ASP A 31 -36.26 -9.48 17.40
N ALA A 32 -35.92 -10.72 17.01
CA ALA A 32 -36.49 -11.92 17.63
C ALA A 32 -36.24 -11.96 19.14
N LEU A 33 -35.06 -11.50 19.59
CA LEU A 33 -34.72 -11.39 21.01
C LEU A 33 -35.59 -10.36 21.75
N ARG A 34 -35.79 -9.20 21.11
CA ARG A 34 -36.53 -8.07 21.70
C ARG A 34 -38.04 -8.29 21.68
N LEU A 35 -38.56 -8.97 20.66
CA LEU A 35 -40.00 -9.09 20.39
C LEU A 35 -40.61 -10.39 20.87
N ALA A 36 -39.90 -11.53 20.72
CA ALA A 36 -40.55 -12.83 20.81
C ALA A 36 -40.45 -13.50 22.19
N GLY A 37 -39.52 -13.09 23.06
CA GLY A 37 -39.37 -13.60 24.43
C GLY A 37 -39.57 -15.11 24.56
N GLY A 38 -38.56 -15.92 24.27
CA GLY A 38 -38.66 -17.38 24.29
C GLY A 38 -37.34 -18.06 24.66
N ALA A 39 -37.43 -19.20 25.34
CA ALA A 39 -36.27 -19.91 25.88
C ALA A 39 -35.20 -20.27 24.82
N ASP A 40 -35.61 -20.58 23.60
CA ASP A 40 -34.68 -20.91 22.51
C ASP A 40 -33.92 -19.69 21.99
N VAL A 41 -34.58 -18.54 21.96
CA VAL A 41 -33.99 -17.25 21.53
C VAL A 41 -33.02 -16.75 22.59
N GLU A 42 -33.40 -16.84 23.87
CA GLU A 42 -32.55 -16.53 25.01
C GLU A 42 -31.31 -17.45 25.04
N LYS A 43 -31.50 -18.74 24.76
CA LYS A 43 -30.40 -19.71 24.63
C LYS A 43 -29.46 -19.35 23.47
N LYS A 44 -29.96 -18.89 22.32
CA LYS A 44 -29.13 -18.43 21.19
C LYS A 44 -28.28 -17.22 21.59
N PHE A 45 -28.85 -16.24 22.30
CA PHE A 45 -28.12 -15.09 22.84
C PHE A 45 -27.01 -15.48 23.81
N TRP A 46 -27.35 -16.27 24.84
CA TRP A 46 -26.35 -16.69 25.83
C TRP A 46 -25.26 -17.55 25.20
N ASN A 47 -25.58 -18.32 24.17
CA ASN A 47 -24.57 -19.05 23.41
C ASN A 47 -23.62 -18.10 22.66
N LEU A 48 -24.14 -17.05 22.01
CA LEU A 48 -23.30 -16.05 21.34
C LEU A 48 -22.45 -15.25 22.33
N ALA A 49 -23.03 -14.86 23.47
CA ALA A 49 -22.30 -14.18 24.55
C ALA A 49 -21.18 -15.08 25.11
N LYS A 50 -21.45 -16.37 25.27
CA LYS A 50 -20.44 -17.36 25.67
C LYS A 50 -19.33 -17.48 24.63
N ILE A 51 -19.66 -17.63 23.35
CA ILE A 51 -18.69 -17.69 22.25
C ILE A 51 -17.83 -16.42 22.22
N SER A 52 -18.45 -15.24 22.36
CA SER A 52 -17.76 -13.95 22.41
C SER A 52 -16.75 -13.89 23.55
N ARG A 53 -17.17 -14.33 24.75
CA ARG A 53 -16.31 -14.42 25.92
C ARG A 53 -15.17 -15.40 25.68
N ASP A 54 -15.46 -16.59 25.17
CA ASP A 54 -14.46 -17.64 24.96
C ASP A 54 -13.43 -17.20 23.90
N GLN A 55 -13.85 -16.55 22.80
CA GLN A 55 -12.95 -15.92 21.82
C GLN A 55 -12.10 -14.80 22.42
N THR A 56 -12.70 -13.94 23.25
CA THR A 56 -11.97 -12.84 23.91
C THR A 56 -10.95 -13.38 24.91
N SER A 57 -11.33 -14.40 25.69
CA SER A 57 -10.43 -15.08 26.62
C SER A 57 -9.28 -15.73 25.88
N ASP A 58 -9.54 -16.46 24.81
CA ASP A 58 -8.51 -17.08 23.97
C ASP A 58 -7.57 -16.03 23.35
N PHE A 59 -8.11 -14.91 22.85
CA PHE A 59 -7.31 -13.80 22.36
C PHE A 59 -6.38 -13.22 23.45
N ILE A 60 -6.88 -13.03 24.67
CA ILE A 60 -6.07 -12.53 25.79
C ILE A 60 -5.02 -13.55 26.25
N GLU A 61 -5.41 -14.82 26.36
CA GLU A 61 -4.55 -15.92 26.86
C GLU A 61 -3.38 -16.21 25.90
N ASN A 62 -3.54 -15.93 24.61
CA ASN A 62 -2.50 -16.10 23.59
C ASN A 62 -1.76 -14.80 23.24
N ASP A 63 -1.71 -13.83 24.15
CA ASP A 63 -1.03 -12.53 23.96
C ASP A 63 -1.54 -11.72 22.74
N GLY A 64 -2.74 -12.01 22.25
CA GLY A 64 -3.36 -11.37 21.10
C GLY A 64 -3.40 -9.84 21.15
N PRO A 65 -3.73 -9.19 22.29
CA PRO A 65 -3.69 -7.73 22.40
C PRO A 65 -2.30 -7.16 22.10
N GLN A 66 -1.24 -7.86 22.53
CA GLN A 66 0.14 -7.46 22.32
C GLN A 66 0.54 -7.67 20.85
N GLU A 67 0.21 -8.83 20.27
CA GLU A 67 0.52 -9.12 18.86
C GLU A 67 -0.26 -8.22 17.89
N ALA A 68 -1.53 -7.97 18.13
CA ALA A 68 -2.34 -7.05 17.32
C ALA A 68 -1.73 -5.63 17.31
N THR A 69 -1.24 -5.18 18.47
CA THR A 69 -0.52 -3.90 18.59
C THR A 69 0.78 -3.92 17.78
N ARG A 70 1.55 -5.01 17.83
CA ARG A 70 2.80 -5.16 17.06
C ARG A 70 2.56 -5.15 15.56
N VAL A 71 1.54 -5.87 15.08
CA VAL A 71 1.18 -5.91 13.66
C VAL A 71 0.72 -4.53 13.18
N PHE A 72 -0.08 -3.83 13.99
CA PHE A 72 -0.49 -2.46 13.69
C PHE A 72 0.70 -1.50 13.66
N ASP A 73 1.60 -1.56 14.64
CA ASP A 73 2.81 -0.73 14.71
C ASP A 73 3.76 -0.99 13.54
N PHE A 74 3.92 -2.26 13.16
CA PHE A 74 4.67 -2.68 11.98
C PHE A 74 4.07 -2.09 10.69
N ALA A 75 2.74 -2.20 10.51
CA ALA A 75 2.06 -1.64 9.35
C ALA A 75 2.15 -0.10 9.28
N MET A 76 1.98 0.57 10.42
CA MET A 76 2.14 2.03 10.56
C MET A 76 3.56 2.49 10.25
N THR A 77 4.56 1.70 10.64
CA THR A 77 5.97 2.01 10.40
C THR A 77 6.35 1.79 8.94
N ILE A 78 5.96 0.66 8.34
CA ILE A 78 6.26 0.38 6.92
C ILE A 78 5.58 1.39 5.99
N SER A 79 4.37 1.83 6.35
CA SER A 79 3.61 2.79 5.52
C SER A 79 3.98 4.25 5.80
N ASP A 80 5.02 4.50 6.60
CA ASP A 80 5.44 5.81 7.13
C ASP A 80 4.28 6.66 7.71
N MET A 81 3.24 5.99 8.21
CA MET A 81 2.05 6.66 8.72
C MET A 81 2.33 7.43 10.00
N ASN A 82 3.32 7.01 10.78
CA ASN A 82 3.74 7.74 11.97
C ASN A 82 4.29 9.13 11.63
N ASN A 83 5.04 9.25 10.53
CA ASN A 83 5.58 10.54 10.07
C ASN A 83 4.48 11.39 9.46
N LEU A 84 3.58 10.81 8.65
CA LEU A 84 2.43 11.55 8.13
C LEU A 84 1.52 12.08 9.24
N VAL A 85 1.25 11.27 10.27
CA VAL A 85 0.48 11.69 11.46
C VAL A 85 1.21 12.79 12.22
N HIS A 86 2.54 12.69 12.36
CA HIS A 86 3.35 13.71 13.02
C HIS A 86 3.36 15.04 12.26
N LEU A 87 3.63 15.01 10.96
CA LEU A 87 3.60 16.18 10.08
C LEU A 87 2.19 16.81 10.04
N SER A 88 1.15 15.96 9.99
CA SER A 88 -0.24 16.40 10.11
C SER A 88 -0.55 16.99 11.50
N ALA A 89 0.14 16.58 12.55
CA ALA A 89 0.02 17.14 13.90
C ALA A 89 0.72 18.50 14.06
N GLU A 90 1.78 18.74 13.28
CA GLU A 90 2.50 20.00 13.25
C GLU A 90 1.89 21.03 12.29
N GLY A 91 1.05 20.58 11.36
CA GLY A 91 0.29 21.43 10.45
C GLY A 91 -0.62 22.42 11.20
N LYS A 92 -0.45 23.72 10.93
CA LYS A 92 -1.23 24.79 11.57
C LYS A 92 -2.72 24.73 11.24
N ASP A 93 -3.05 24.18 10.07
CA ASP A 93 -4.41 24.16 9.52
C ASP A 93 -5.20 22.92 9.94
N THR A 94 -4.52 21.80 10.15
CA THR A 94 -5.12 20.53 10.55
C THR A 94 -5.08 20.32 12.07
N GLN A 95 -4.14 20.95 12.78
CA GLN A 95 -3.90 20.79 14.22
C GLN A 95 -3.86 19.31 14.67
N GLY A 96 -3.36 18.41 13.80
CA GLY A 96 -3.33 16.96 14.05
C GLY A 96 -4.65 16.23 13.84
N ARG A 97 -5.56 16.76 13.03
CA ARG A 97 -6.92 16.20 12.85
C ARG A 97 -7.28 15.80 11.43
N ALA A 98 -6.31 15.73 10.53
CA ALA A 98 -6.58 15.37 9.15
C ALA A 98 -7.04 13.90 9.05
N TYR A 99 -8.19 13.68 8.39
CA TYR A 99 -8.66 12.38 7.89
C TYR A 99 -9.14 11.31 8.89
N SER A 100 -9.83 11.67 9.98
CA SER A 100 -10.58 10.66 10.76
C SER A 100 -11.93 11.14 11.28
N ALA A 101 -12.89 10.21 11.36
CA ALA A 101 -14.17 10.37 12.04
C ALA A 101 -14.22 9.38 13.21
N GLY A 102 -14.39 9.89 14.42
CA GLY A 102 -14.47 9.08 15.63
C GLY A 102 -15.93 8.83 16.02
N VAL A 103 -16.31 7.55 16.17
CA VAL A 103 -17.60 7.16 16.76
C VAL A 103 -17.35 6.79 18.23
N SER A 104 -17.95 7.53 19.15
CA SER A 104 -17.92 7.20 20.58
C SER A 104 -19.16 6.39 20.97
N ASN A 105 -18.96 5.19 21.52
CA ASN A 105 -20.03 4.46 22.19
C ASN A 105 -20.38 5.13 23.52
N VAL A 106 -21.66 5.39 23.73
CA VAL A 106 -22.21 5.91 25.00
C VAL A 106 -22.83 4.75 25.76
N GLY A 107 -22.51 4.65 27.05
CA GLY A 107 -23.06 3.65 27.95
C GLY A 107 -23.92 4.29 29.05
N VAL A 108 -24.87 3.52 29.58
CA VAL A 108 -25.53 3.85 30.84
C VAL A 108 -24.58 3.51 31.98
N TYR A 109 -24.33 4.43 32.91
CA TYR A 109 -23.47 4.15 34.07
C TYR A 109 -24.17 3.16 35.02
N GLU A 110 -23.99 1.85 34.80
CA GLU A 110 -24.67 0.77 35.54
C GLU A 110 -24.45 0.83 37.07
N ARG A 111 -23.40 1.53 37.53
CA ARG A 111 -23.08 1.64 38.96
C ARG A 111 -24.02 2.53 39.78
N GLN A 112 -25.02 3.18 39.19
CA GLN A 112 -26.03 3.94 39.94
C GLN A 112 -26.80 3.09 40.97
N ASN A 113 -26.95 1.78 40.72
CA ASN A 113 -27.63 0.85 41.64
C ASN A 113 -26.68 0.17 42.65
N SER A 114 -25.39 0.48 42.64
CA SER A 114 -24.36 -0.30 43.36
C SER A 114 -23.75 0.41 44.58
N VAL A 115 -24.10 1.68 44.83
CA VAL A 115 -23.54 2.47 45.93
C VAL A 115 -24.62 2.81 46.95
N ARG A 116 -24.49 2.26 48.16
CA ARG A 116 -25.36 2.59 49.31
C ARG A 116 -24.78 3.83 50.00
N ARG A 117 -25.59 4.86 50.26
CA ARG A 117 -25.15 6.01 51.07
C ARG A 117 -25.05 5.57 52.53
N GLU A 118 -24.01 6.02 53.26
CA GLU A 118 -23.83 5.70 54.68
C GLU A 118 -25.02 6.16 55.56
N SER A 119 -25.84 7.11 55.09
CA SER A 119 -27.03 7.60 55.79
C SER A 119 -28.26 6.69 55.68
N ASP A 120 -28.29 5.75 54.72
CA ASP A 120 -29.50 5.03 54.33
C ASP A 120 -29.44 3.59 54.84
N ALA A 121 -29.64 3.43 56.15
CA ALA A 121 -29.54 2.14 56.83
C ALA A 121 -30.58 1.10 56.33
N ASP A 122 -31.74 1.55 55.82
CA ASP A 122 -32.88 0.66 55.48
C ASP A 122 -33.56 0.93 54.12
N GLY A 123 -32.96 1.73 53.23
CA GLY A 123 -33.54 2.05 51.91
C GLY A 123 -33.11 1.12 50.78
N GLU A 124 -34.05 0.77 49.88
CA GLU A 124 -33.77 0.12 48.59
C GLU A 124 -32.78 0.95 47.75
N ARG A 125 -32.01 0.27 46.90
CA ARG A 125 -31.06 0.88 45.96
C ARG A 125 -31.84 1.70 44.91
N ASP A 126 -31.76 3.03 44.93
CA ASP A 126 -32.42 3.92 43.96
C ASP A 126 -31.42 4.87 43.28
N THR A 127 -31.80 5.39 42.11
CA THR A 127 -31.00 6.28 41.25
C THR A 127 -30.57 7.56 41.97
N ILE A 128 -29.37 8.09 41.69
CA ILE A 128 -28.89 9.37 42.26
C ILE A 128 -29.72 10.53 41.71
N LYS A 129 -30.78 10.91 42.43
CA LYS A 129 -31.67 12.05 42.11
C LYS A 129 -31.22 13.33 42.83
N SER A 130 -30.01 13.80 42.55
CA SER A 130 -29.51 15.05 43.16
C SER A 130 -30.24 16.26 42.56
N ARG A 131 -30.61 17.22 43.41
CA ARG A 131 -31.28 18.47 43.01
C ARG A 131 -30.41 19.65 43.42
N HIS A 132 -30.10 20.53 42.47
CA HIS A 132 -29.34 21.75 42.72
C HIS A 132 -30.11 22.96 42.16
N GLY A 133 -30.65 23.77 43.06
CA GLY A 133 -31.57 24.85 42.70
C GLY A 133 -32.82 24.32 41.98
N LYS A 134 -33.11 24.86 40.79
CA LYS A 134 -34.26 24.42 39.97
C LYS A 134 -33.99 23.14 39.16
N TYR A 135 -32.75 22.67 39.08
CA TYR A 135 -32.37 21.52 38.26
C TYR A 135 -32.38 20.23 39.07
N LYS A 136 -32.91 19.16 38.48
CA LYS A 136 -32.98 17.81 39.03
C LYS A 136 -32.26 16.88 38.06
N VAL A 137 -31.31 16.10 38.57
CA VAL A 137 -30.65 15.05 37.80
C VAL A 137 -31.54 13.81 37.88
N GLU A 138 -31.98 13.30 36.74
CA GLU A 138 -32.83 12.10 36.69
C GLU A 138 -32.01 10.84 36.37
N GLU A 139 -31.05 10.95 35.45
CA GLU A 139 -30.12 9.88 35.06
C GLU A 139 -28.71 10.45 34.75
N ILE A 140 -27.68 9.59 34.81
CA ILE A 140 -26.29 9.92 34.46
C ILE A 140 -25.77 8.90 33.43
N TYR A 141 -25.45 9.39 32.24
CA TYR A 141 -24.82 8.59 31.19
C TYR A 141 -23.32 8.90 31.14
N PHE A 142 -22.51 7.96 30.64
CA PHE A 142 -21.09 8.21 30.40
C PHE A 142 -20.75 7.98 28.93
N ALA A 143 -19.83 8.80 28.44
CA ALA A 143 -19.24 8.68 27.12
C ALA A 143 -17.72 8.66 27.30
N THR A 144 -17.05 7.67 26.71
CA THR A 144 -15.59 7.71 26.53
C THR A 144 -15.28 8.36 25.20
N SER A 145 -14.67 9.54 25.26
CA SER A 145 -14.13 10.19 24.07
C SER A 145 -12.84 9.49 23.65
N HIS A 146 -12.75 9.03 22.41
CA HIS A 146 -11.47 8.65 21.79
C HIS A 146 -10.61 9.89 21.42
N ALA A 147 -10.65 10.95 22.25
CA ALA A 147 -10.02 12.25 21.98
C ALA A 147 -8.49 12.24 21.97
N ARG A 148 -7.84 11.07 22.00
CA ARG A 148 -6.40 10.96 21.73
C ARG A 148 -6.06 10.67 20.27
N SER A 149 -7.06 10.39 19.43
CA SER A 149 -6.88 10.30 17.97
C SER A 149 -7.64 11.46 17.30
N GLY A 150 -6.88 12.37 16.70
CA GLY A 150 -7.38 13.61 16.12
C GLY A 150 -8.33 13.38 14.95
N CYS A 151 -9.63 13.46 15.24
CA CYS A 151 -10.70 13.43 14.24
C CYS A 151 -11.18 14.85 13.93
N LEU A 152 -11.39 15.13 12.64
CA LEU A 152 -11.88 16.41 12.14
C LEU A 152 -13.37 16.59 12.48
N TYR A 153 -14.15 15.51 12.38
CA TYR A 153 -15.56 15.46 12.75
C TYR A 153 -15.77 14.39 13.82
N GLN A 154 -16.49 14.74 14.89
CA GLN A 154 -16.88 13.79 15.93
C GLN A 154 -18.38 13.55 15.85
N VAL A 155 -18.78 12.27 15.97
CA VAL A 155 -20.18 11.89 16.09
C VAL A 155 -20.35 11.12 17.39
N SER A 156 -21.17 11.67 18.28
CA SER A 156 -21.62 10.92 19.46
C SER A 156 -22.95 10.27 19.15
N THR A 157 -23.09 8.99 19.50
CA THR A 157 -24.33 8.24 19.27
C THR A 157 -24.91 7.86 20.63
N MET A 158 -26.21 8.00 20.81
CA MET A 158 -26.90 7.49 21.99
C MET A 158 -28.24 6.90 21.57
N THR A 159 -28.63 5.78 22.17
CA THR A 159 -30.00 5.27 22.01
C THR A 159 -30.84 5.76 23.17
N VAL A 160 -31.85 6.58 22.88
CA VAL A 160 -32.79 7.11 23.86
C VAL A 160 -34.20 6.71 23.45
N GLN A 161 -34.91 5.98 24.31
CA GLN A 161 -36.32 5.59 24.09
C GLN A 161 -36.56 4.89 22.73
N ASN A 162 -35.69 3.95 22.35
CA ASN A 162 -35.70 3.25 21.06
C ASN A 162 -35.45 4.12 19.81
N SER A 163 -35.05 5.39 19.98
CA SER A 163 -34.50 6.23 18.92
C SER A 163 -32.98 6.23 19.01
N MET A 164 -32.29 6.08 17.88
CA MET A 164 -30.85 6.27 17.81
C MET A 164 -30.58 7.73 17.46
N ASP A 165 -30.14 8.49 18.46
CA ASP A 165 -29.86 9.91 18.33
C ASP A 165 -28.37 10.12 18.09
N PHE A 166 -28.06 10.92 17.07
CA PHE A 166 -26.70 11.30 16.72
C PHE A 166 -26.48 12.77 17.07
N THR A 167 -25.35 13.07 17.72
CA THR A 167 -24.87 14.44 17.89
C THR A 167 -23.61 14.61 17.07
N PHE A 168 -23.73 15.40 16.00
CA PHE A 168 -22.61 15.85 15.20
C PHE A 168 -21.90 17.02 15.88
N HIS A 169 -20.59 16.90 16.09
CA HIS A 169 -19.77 17.95 16.67
C HIS A 169 -19.03 18.69 15.54
N PRO A 170 -19.50 19.87 15.12
CA PRO A 170 -18.89 20.60 14.01
C PRO A 170 -17.55 21.19 14.42
N ALA A 171 -16.55 21.10 13.54
CA ALA A 171 -15.24 21.71 13.74
C ALA A 171 -15.24 23.20 13.36
N SER A 172 -16.09 24.01 13.99
CA SER A 172 -16.08 25.46 13.80
C SER A 172 -15.01 26.11 14.70
N PRO A 173 -14.17 27.05 14.21
CA PRO A 173 -14.24 27.74 12.92
C PRO A 173 -13.38 27.11 11.79
N ILE A 174 -12.77 25.94 12.02
CA ILE A 174 -11.84 25.27 11.08
C ILE A 174 -12.54 24.93 9.76
N VAL A 175 -13.79 24.46 9.84
CA VAL A 175 -14.65 24.17 8.70
C VAL A 175 -15.77 25.22 8.63
N PRO A 176 -16.07 25.80 7.45
CA PRO A 176 -17.21 26.71 7.28
C PRO A 176 -18.53 26.07 7.70
N LYS A 177 -19.46 26.89 8.23
CA LYS A 177 -20.76 26.38 8.71
C LYS A 177 -21.55 25.64 7.63
N ASP A 178 -21.52 26.15 6.40
CA ASP A 178 -22.26 25.56 5.27
C ASP A 178 -21.70 24.18 4.89
N THR A 179 -20.37 24.00 4.99
CA THR A 179 -19.69 22.72 4.77
C THR A 179 -19.98 21.71 5.88
N ASN A 180 -20.01 22.16 7.15
CA ASN A 180 -20.41 21.31 8.27
C ASN A 180 -21.87 20.83 8.13
N ALA A 181 -22.78 21.71 7.68
CA ALA A 181 -24.18 21.37 7.48
C ALA A 181 -24.34 20.33 6.36
N LYS A 182 -23.70 20.56 5.20
CA LYS A 182 -23.72 19.61 4.09
C LYS A 182 -23.18 18.24 4.48
N TYR A 183 -22.07 18.20 5.23
CA TYR A 183 -21.49 16.93 5.69
C TYR A 183 -22.42 16.18 6.66
N ALA A 184 -23.09 16.90 7.57
CA ALA A 184 -24.06 16.29 8.47
C ALA A 184 -25.24 15.68 7.69
N ASP A 185 -25.75 16.37 6.67
CA ASP A 185 -26.84 15.88 5.81
C ASP A 185 -26.38 14.64 5.01
N ASP A 186 -25.23 14.70 4.34
CA ASP A 186 -24.65 13.58 3.58
C ASP A 186 -24.40 12.35 4.48
N PHE A 187 -24.03 12.57 5.74
CA PHE A 187 -23.81 11.51 6.73
C PHE A 187 -25.11 10.84 7.16
N ILE A 188 -26.19 11.59 7.34
CA ILE A 188 -27.53 11.03 7.61
C ILE A 188 -28.03 10.22 6.41
N ASP A 189 -27.90 10.75 5.19
CA ASP A 189 -28.27 10.05 3.95
C ASP A 189 -27.57 8.69 3.81
N LEU A 190 -26.29 8.63 4.19
CA LEU A 190 -25.52 7.39 4.21
C LEU A 190 -26.05 6.41 5.27
N LEU A 191 -26.39 6.89 6.47
CA LEU A 191 -26.93 6.04 7.53
C LEU A 191 -28.31 5.48 7.17
N GLU A 192 -29.16 6.27 6.51
CA GLU A 192 -30.45 5.81 5.98
C GLU A 192 -30.28 4.76 4.88
N LEU A 193 -29.32 4.97 3.97
CA LEU A 193 -28.98 4.00 2.92
C LEU A 193 -28.51 2.66 3.51
N VAL A 194 -27.61 2.72 4.50
CA VAL A 194 -27.01 1.52 5.13
C VAL A 194 -28.01 0.80 6.04
N SER A 195 -28.93 1.52 6.67
CA SER A 195 -29.98 0.92 7.52
C SER A 195 -31.13 0.27 6.73
N GLY A 196 -31.09 0.34 5.38
CA GLY A 196 -32.11 -0.27 4.53
C GLY A 196 -33.43 0.49 4.50
N GLY A 197 -33.43 1.77 4.91
CA GLY A 197 -34.60 2.64 4.79
C GLY A 197 -35.00 2.82 3.32
N GLU A 198 -36.29 2.68 3.00
CA GLU A 198 -36.78 2.99 1.65
C GLU A 198 -36.49 4.47 1.34
N ARG A 199 -35.66 4.71 0.32
CA ARG A 199 -35.49 6.05 -0.26
C ARG A 199 -36.87 6.60 -0.61
N THR A 200 -37.33 7.62 0.11
CA THR A 200 -38.38 8.49 -0.39
C THR A 200 -37.75 9.44 -1.41
N ASN A 201 -37.51 8.94 -2.63
CA ASN A 201 -37.25 9.82 -3.77
C ASN A 201 -38.28 9.61 -4.89
N PRO A 202 -38.88 10.70 -5.39
CA PRO A 202 -39.90 10.64 -6.43
C PRO A 202 -39.23 10.25 -7.76
N THR A 203 -39.94 9.41 -8.53
CA THR A 203 -39.64 8.94 -9.91
C THR A 203 -38.85 7.63 -10.08
N SER A 204 -39.48 6.52 -9.70
CA SER A 204 -39.10 5.16 -10.15
C SER A 204 -39.72 4.82 -11.52
N ARG A 205 -38.89 4.35 -12.47
CA ARG A 205 -39.31 3.53 -13.62
C ARG A 205 -39.04 2.06 -13.29
N ASN A 206 -40.06 1.24 -13.55
CA ASN A 206 -40.12 -0.22 -13.37
C ASN A 206 -39.05 -0.97 -14.18
N ILE A 207 -38.39 -1.95 -13.54
CA ILE A 207 -37.91 -3.16 -14.21
C ILE A 207 -38.27 -4.37 -13.33
N ALA A 208 -38.86 -5.37 -13.99
CA ALA A 208 -39.56 -6.51 -13.43
C ALA A 208 -38.64 -7.67 -13.04
N ASN A 209 -39.06 -8.41 -12.01
CA ASN A 209 -38.54 -9.71 -11.61
C ASN A 209 -38.81 -10.79 -12.68
N GLY A 210 -37.77 -11.54 -13.05
CA GLY A 210 -37.86 -12.77 -13.83
C GLY A 210 -37.16 -13.91 -13.11
N SER A 211 -37.92 -14.92 -12.68
CA SER A 211 -37.45 -16.18 -12.11
C SER A 211 -36.89 -17.10 -13.20
N GLY A 212 -35.61 -17.47 -13.10
CA GLY A 212 -34.98 -18.51 -13.92
C GLY A 212 -34.16 -19.45 -13.04
N GLY A 213 -34.41 -20.76 -13.16
CA GLY A 213 -33.80 -21.80 -12.33
C GLY A 213 -32.29 -21.94 -12.50
N ASN A 214 -31.60 -22.18 -11.38
CA ASN A 214 -30.15 -22.34 -11.29
C ASN A 214 -29.72 -23.77 -11.65
N THR A 215 -29.31 -23.98 -12.92
CA THR A 215 -28.69 -25.22 -13.42
C THR A 215 -27.22 -25.38 -13.02
N ILE A 216 -26.63 -24.40 -12.32
CA ILE A 216 -25.21 -24.43 -11.92
C ILE A 216 -24.97 -25.24 -10.63
N MET A 217 -25.95 -25.30 -9.72
CA MET A 217 -25.80 -26.07 -8.47
C MET A 217 -25.82 -27.59 -8.72
N ASP A 218 -26.62 -28.05 -9.69
CA ASP A 218 -26.66 -29.48 -10.05
C ASP A 218 -25.35 -30.01 -10.67
N PHE A 219 -24.50 -29.12 -11.22
CA PHE A 219 -23.16 -29.48 -11.71
C PHE A 219 -22.12 -29.59 -10.59
N LEU A 220 -22.32 -28.90 -9.46
CA LEU A 220 -21.41 -28.89 -8.32
C LEU A 220 -21.64 -30.06 -7.36
N GLU A 221 -22.80 -30.72 -7.40
CA GLU A 221 -23.12 -31.87 -6.52
C GLU A 221 -22.54 -33.20 -6.99
N SER A 222 -22.20 -33.36 -8.27
CA SER A 222 -21.33 -34.46 -8.69
C SER A 222 -19.90 -34.07 -8.36
N ASN A 223 -19.27 -34.74 -7.39
CA ASN A 223 -17.92 -34.41 -6.91
C ASN A 223 -16.86 -35.36 -7.53
N PRO A 224 -16.41 -35.14 -8.79
CA PRO A 224 -15.41 -35.98 -9.46
C PRO A 224 -14.00 -35.89 -8.84
N LEU A 225 -13.85 -35.15 -7.74
CA LEU A 225 -12.57 -34.88 -7.08
C LEU A 225 -12.23 -35.91 -5.98
N ASP A 226 -13.17 -36.77 -5.59
CA ASP A 226 -12.97 -37.81 -4.57
C ASP A 226 -12.08 -38.99 -5.06
N GLU A 227 -11.76 -39.06 -6.35
CA GLU A 227 -10.90 -40.09 -6.93
C GLU A 227 -9.39 -39.75 -6.90
N ILE A 228 -9.02 -38.55 -6.45
CA ILE A 228 -7.61 -38.13 -6.38
C ILE A 228 -6.99 -38.67 -5.08
N PRO A 229 -5.93 -39.51 -5.14
CA PRO A 229 -5.28 -40.00 -3.94
C PRO A 229 -4.72 -38.85 -3.10
N GLU A 230 -4.98 -38.85 -1.79
CA GLU A 230 -4.46 -37.84 -0.86
C GLU A 230 -2.94 -37.70 -0.98
N GLY A 231 -2.46 -36.46 -1.05
CA GLY A 231 -1.06 -36.10 -1.17
C GLY A 231 -0.44 -36.25 -2.56
N SER A 232 -1.14 -36.82 -3.55
CA SER A 232 -0.57 -37.03 -4.89
C SER A 232 -0.30 -35.72 -5.63
N LEU A 233 -1.21 -34.74 -5.57
CA LEU A 233 -1.03 -33.44 -6.22
C LEU A 233 0.00 -32.59 -5.46
N GLY A 234 -0.02 -32.65 -4.12
CA GLY A 234 0.98 -32.00 -3.29
C GLY A 234 2.41 -32.51 -3.56
N ALA A 235 2.58 -33.83 -3.70
CA ALA A 235 3.89 -34.43 -4.01
C ALA A 235 4.40 -34.03 -5.41
N ILE A 236 3.53 -34.00 -6.42
CA ILE A 236 3.90 -33.55 -7.77
C ILE A 236 4.31 -32.07 -7.74
N ALA A 237 3.53 -31.21 -7.07
CA ALA A 237 3.86 -29.80 -6.92
C ALA A 237 5.20 -29.60 -6.20
N ALA A 238 5.45 -30.34 -5.12
CA ALA A 238 6.71 -30.27 -4.37
C ALA A 238 7.90 -30.76 -5.21
N ALA A 239 7.74 -31.83 -5.98
CA ALA A 239 8.79 -32.34 -6.87
C ALA A 239 9.15 -31.31 -7.95
N LEU A 240 8.16 -30.66 -8.55
CA LEU A 240 8.39 -29.58 -9.51
C LEU A 240 9.11 -28.38 -8.87
N GLY A 241 8.75 -28.01 -7.64
CA GLY A 241 9.44 -26.96 -6.89
C GLY A 241 10.89 -27.28 -6.56
N LEU A 242 11.17 -28.51 -6.12
CA LEU A 242 12.53 -28.97 -5.85
C LEU A 242 13.40 -28.96 -7.11
N VAL A 243 12.82 -29.31 -8.26
CA VAL A 243 13.49 -29.22 -9.56
C VAL A 243 13.82 -27.76 -9.90
N GLY A 244 12.89 -26.83 -9.68
CA GLY A 244 13.13 -25.39 -9.86
C GLY A 244 14.26 -24.85 -8.97
N ILE A 245 14.28 -25.22 -7.68
CA ILE A 245 15.38 -24.87 -6.76
C ILE A 245 16.71 -25.45 -7.25
N ALA A 246 16.72 -26.72 -7.69
CA ALA A 246 17.92 -27.38 -8.16
C ALA A 246 18.49 -26.73 -9.43
N PHE A 247 17.65 -26.24 -10.34
CA PHE A 247 18.08 -25.50 -11.52
C PHE A 247 18.79 -24.19 -11.16
N HIS A 248 18.34 -23.51 -10.09
CA HIS A 248 18.87 -22.23 -9.65
C HIS A 248 19.78 -22.33 -8.42
N TRP A 249 20.30 -23.54 -8.14
CA TRP A 249 21.06 -23.81 -6.90
C TRP A 249 22.29 -22.91 -6.75
N ASN A 250 22.98 -22.61 -7.86
CA ASN A 250 24.17 -21.76 -7.84
C ASN A 250 23.85 -20.32 -7.41
N GLY A 251 22.77 -19.72 -7.95
CA GLY A 251 22.31 -18.39 -7.53
C GLY A 251 21.95 -18.35 -6.05
N TRP A 252 21.28 -19.37 -5.53
CA TRP A 252 20.96 -19.49 -4.10
C TRP A 252 22.21 -19.58 -3.22
N VAL A 253 23.19 -20.41 -3.59
CA VAL A 253 24.44 -20.53 -2.83
C VAL A 253 25.19 -19.19 -2.79
N GLN A 254 25.33 -18.53 -3.94
CA GLN A 254 25.98 -17.22 -4.03
C GLN A 254 25.24 -16.17 -3.19
N PHE A 255 23.91 -16.16 -3.22
CA PHE A 255 23.10 -15.29 -2.38
C PHE A 255 23.41 -15.48 -0.88
N PHE A 256 23.39 -16.71 -0.37
CA PHE A 256 23.66 -16.96 1.05
C PHE A 256 25.11 -16.62 1.44
N GLU A 257 26.09 -16.84 0.56
CA GLU A 257 27.48 -16.42 0.77
C GLU A 257 27.61 -14.89 0.85
N ASN A 258 26.93 -14.18 -0.04
CA ASN A 258 26.89 -12.71 -0.05
C ASN A 258 26.18 -12.15 1.19
N VAL A 259 25.02 -12.70 1.57
CA VAL A 259 24.31 -12.31 2.82
C VAL A 259 25.19 -12.54 4.04
N ARG A 260 25.92 -13.65 4.10
CA ARG A 260 26.89 -13.91 5.16
C ARG A 260 28.01 -12.86 5.18
N THR A 261 28.54 -12.48 4.01
CA THR A 261 29.57 -11.45 3.89
C THR A 261 29.07 -10.10 4.39
N ILE A 262 27.84 -9.71 4.04
CA ILE A 262 27.19 -8.50 4.56
C ILE A 262 27.07 -8.59 6.08
N ARG A 263 26.60 -9.73 6.62
CA ARG A 263 26.44 -9.92 8.06
C ARG A 263 27.75 -9.82 8.84
N GLU A 264 28.83 -10.36 8.29
CA GLU A 264 30.16 -10.29 8.92
C GLU A 264 30.75 -8.87 8.89
N ALA A 265 30.35 -8.04 7.91
CA ALA A 265 30.83 -6.68 7.74
C ALA A 265 29.98 -5.59 8.43
N VAL A 266 28.71 -5.86 8.71
CA VAL A 266 27.77 -4.92 9.34
C VAL A 266 27.54 -5.35 10.81
N PRO A 267 28.24 -4.75 11.78
CA PRO A 267 28.16 -5.15 13.18
C PRO A 267 26.83 -4.75 13.85
N ASP A 268 26.14 -3.74 13.30
CA ASP A 268 24.83 -3.32 13.78
C ASP A 268 23.72 -4.19 13.17
N ASP A 269 22.86 -4.75 14.02
CA ASP A 269 21.79 -5.65 13.59
C ASP A 269 20.71 -4.91 12.79
N ALA A 270 20.40 -3.65 13.15
CA ALA A 270 19.36 -2.90 12.47
C ALA A 270 19.78 -2.55 11.04
N ASP A 271 21.04 -2.13 10.84
CA ASP A 271 21.58 -1.86 9.51
C ASP A 271 21.62 -3.11 8.62
N PHE A 272 21.98 -4.27 9.18
CA PHE A 272 21.94 -5.54 8.44
C PHE A 272 20.51 -5.88 7.98
N TRP A 273 19.55 -5.82 8.91
CA TRP A 273 18.15 -6.15 8.60
C TRP A 273 17.49 -5.13 7.70
N ALA A 274 17.83 -3.83 7.78
CA ALA A 274 17.31 -2.82 6.87
C ALA A 274 17.68 -3.15 5.41
N VAL A 275 18.93 -3.55 5.18
CA VAL A 275 19.46 -3.91 3.85
C VAL A 275 18.85 -5.23 3.35
N LEU A 276 18.73 -6.23 4.23
CA LEU A 276 18.11 -7.49 3.86
C LEU A 276 16.59 -7.33 3.60
N ASN A 277 15.90 -6.51 4.39
CA ASN A 277 14.49 -6.20 4.18
C ASN A 277 14.27 -5.42 2.89
N PHE A 278 15.17 -4.50 2.55
CA PHE A 278 15.18 -3.81 1.25
C PHE A 278 15.22 -4.83 0.11
N TRP A 279 16.18 -5.77 0.14
CA TRP A 279 16.27 -6.82 -0.89
C TRP A 279 15.03 -7.72 -0.90
N ILE A 280 14.56 -8.18 0.28
CA ILE A 280 13.38 -9.04 0.42
C ILE A 280 12.14 -8.36 -0.15
N LEU A 281 11.94 -7.07 0.15
CA LEU A 281 10.79 -6.30 -0.32
C LEU A 281 10.66 -6.44 -1.84
N PHE A 282 11.73 -6.20 -2.58
CA PHE A 282 11.69 -6.26 -4.04
C PHE A 282 11.75 -7.67 -4.59
N ALA A 283 12.53 -8.57 -3.97
CA ALA A 283 12.57 -9.99 -4.33
C ALA A 283 11.20 -10.67 -4.16
N VAL A 284 10.36 -10.19 -3.23
CA VAL A 284 9.00 -10.68 -3.00
C VAL A 284 7.98 -9.91 -3.85
N SER A 285 8.07 -8.58 -3.87
CA SER A 285 7.03 -7.74 -4.50
C SER A 285 6.93 -7.97 -6.00
N HIS A 286 8.05 -8.12 -6.71
CA HIS A 286 8.04 -8.39 -8.15
C HIS A 286 7.30 -9.70 -8.52
N PRO A 287 7.66 -10.87 -7.95
CA PRO A 287 6.94 -12.12 -8.20
C PRO A 287 5.48 -12.12 -7.74
N LEU A 288 5.07 -11.22 -6.84
CA LEU A 288 3.67 -11.06 -6.47
C LEU A 288 2.92 -10.16 -7.46
N LEU A 289 3.53 -9.04 -7.87
CA LEU A 289 2.91 -8.04 -8.74
C LEU A 289 2.83 -8.46 -10.20
N GLN A 290 3.85 -9.15 -10.73
CA GLN A 290 3.88 -9.64 -12.12
C GLN A 290 2.67 -10.54 -12.46
N PRO A 291 2.33 -11.57 -11.65
CA PRO A 291 1.11 -12.35 -11.84
C PRO A 291 -0.16 -11.51 -11.74
N ILE A 292 -0.22 -10.50 -10.86
CA ILE A 292 -1.39 -9.62 -10.74
C ILE A 292 -1.59 -8.84 -12.04
N LEU A 293 -0.52 -8.28 -12.63
CA LEU A 293 -0.57 -7.57 -13.91
C LEU A 293 -0.96 -8.51 -15.06
N TRP A 294 -0.43 -9.74 -15.08
CA TRP A 294 -0.83 -10.75 -16.06
C TRP A 294 -2.29 -11.19 -15.90
N ILE A 295 -2.75 -11.43 -14.67
CA ILE A 295 -4.15 -11.71 -14.37
C ILE A 295 -5.03 -10.55 -14.80
N SER A 296 -4.59 -9.30 -14.63
CA SER A 296 -5.25 -8.10 -15.16
C SER A 296 -5.39 -8.12 -16.69
N ASP A 297 -4.34 -8.53 -17.41
CA ASP A 297 -4.41 -8.65 -18.87
C ASP A 297 -5.36 -9.78 -19.31
N VAL A 298 -5.36 -10.92 -18.61
CA VAL A 298 -6.30 -12.02 -18.84
C VAL A 298 -7.73 -11.58 -18.52
N LEU A 299 -7.94 -10.87 -17.42
CA LEU A 299 -9.18 -10.24 -16.98
C LEU A 299 -9.77 -9.38 -18.11
N HIS A 300 -8.96 -8.49 -18.67
CA HIS A 300 -9.38 -7.53 -19.67
C HIS A 300 -9.42 -8.06 -21.10
N GLY A 301 -8.77 -9.22 -21.34
CA GLY A 301 -8.76 -9.95 -22.61
C GLY A 301 -9.77 -11.10 -22.70
N SER A 302 -10.39 -11.51 -21.60
CA SER A 302 -11.32 -12.65 -21.57
C SER A 302 -12.56 -12.40 -22.44
N PRO A 303 -12.92 -13.32 -23.37
CA PRO A 303 -14.07 -13.15 -24.24
C PRO A 303 -15.38 -13.32 -23.46
N GLY A 304 -16.39 -12.49 -23.73
CA GLY A 304 -17.72 -12.63 -23.16
C GLY A 304 -18.44 -11.29 -22.93
N PRO A 305 -19.74 -11.34 -22.56
CA PRO A 305 -20.47 -10.13 -22.17
C PRO A 305 -19.85 -9.55 -20.90
N ARG A 306 -19.68 -8.22 -20.86
CA ARG A 306 -19.14 -7.52 -19.70
C ARG A 306 -20.27 -7.13 -18.75
N LEU A 307 -20.04 -7.30 -17.45
CA LEU A 307 -20.91 -6.76 -16.42
C LEU A 307 -20.52 -5.29 -16.20
N ALA A 308 -21.45 -4.37 -16.43
CA ALA A 308 -21.23 -2.91 -16.33
C ALA A 308 -20.02 -2.39 -17.13
N ASP A 309 -19.72 -2.99 -18.29
CA ASP A 309 -18.54 -2.72 -19.14
C ASP A 309 -17.16 -2.91 -18.49
N LEU A 310 -17.09 -3.40 -17.24
CA LEU A 310 -15.86 -3.50 -16.45
C LEU A 310 -15.24 -4.91 -16.47
N VAL A 311 -16.02 -5.95 -16.18
CA VAL A 311 -15.48 -7.33 -15.99
C VAL A 311 -16.23 -8.34 -16.87
N PRO A 312 -15.55 -9.20 -17.66
CA PRO A 312 -16.19 -10.25 -18.43
C PRO A 312 -16.89 -11.29 -17.55
N LEU A 313 -18.11 -11.69 -17.90
CA LEU A 313 -18.89 -12.70 -17.16
C LEU A 313 -18.16 -14.05 -17.10
N THR A 314 -17.45 -14.42 -18.16
CA THR A 314 -16.64 -15.64 -18.24
C THR A 314 -15.52 -15.67 -17.21
N PHE A 315 -14.91 -14.52 -16.91
CA PHE A 315 -13.92 -14.39 -15.85
C PHE A 315 -14.56 -14.63 -14.46
N LEU A 316 -15.72 -14.01 -14.18
CA LEU A 316 -16.43 -14.21 -12.92
C LEU A 316 -16.82 -15.68 -12.72
N LEU A 317 -17.37 -16.32 -13.76
CA LEU A 317 -17.73 -17.74 -13.73
C LEU A 317 -16.50 -18.64 -13.54
N GLY A 318 -15.40 -18.35 -14.23
CA GLY A 318 -14.15 -19.09 -14.06
C GLY A 318 -13.61 -19.01 -12.63
N ASN A 319 -13.62 -17.83 -12.01
CA ASN A 319 -13.19 -17.64 -10.62
C ASN A 319 -14.13 -18.35 -9.65
N LEU A 320 -15.44 -18.31 -9.86
CA LEU A 320 -16.39 -19.06 -9.03
C LEU A 320 -16.12 -20.57 -9.07
N VAL A 321 -15.78 -21.12 -10.24
CA VAL A 321 -15.40 -22.53 -10.38
C VAL A 321 -14.10 -22.83 -9.64
N VAL A 322 -13.08 -21.99 -9.77
CA VAL A 322 -11.77 -22.16 -9.09
C VAL A 322 -11.91 -22.04 -7.57
N ILE A 323 -12.62 -21.02 -7.09
CA ILE A 323 -12.92 -20.82 -5.66
C ILE A 323 -13.74 -22.01 -5.13
N GLY A 324 -14.73 -22.48 -5.90
CA GLY A 324 -15.49 -23.68 -5.58
C GLY A 324 -14.59 -24.91 -5.45
N ALA A 325 -13.66 -25.13 -6.39
CA ALA A 325 -12.70 -26.22 -6.33
C ALA A 325 -11.78 -26.13 -5.09
N PHE A 326 -11.31 -24.92 -4.72
CA PHE A 326 -10.53 -24.70 -3.49
C PHE A 326 -11.33 -24.91 -2.21
N ALA A 327 -12.60 -24.51 -2.19
CA ALA A 327 -13.48 -24.69 -1.05
C ALA A 327 -13.85 -26.15 -0.84
N MET A 328 -14.02 -26.91 -1.92
CA MET A 328 -14.49 -28.31 -1.89
C MET A 328 -13.37 -29.34 -1.78
N SER A 329 -12.12 -29.02 -2.14
CA SER A 329 -11.00 -29.97 -2.10
C SER A 329 -9.79 -29.44 -1.34
N LYS A 330 -9.53 -30.07 -0.17
CA LYS A 330 -8.32 -29.84 0.62
C LYS A 330 -7.06 -30.20 -0.17
N GLU A 331 -7.12 -31.21 -1.02
CA GLU A 331 -5.98 -31.65 -1.84
C GLU A 331 -5.62 -30.59 -2.90
N ILE A 332 -6.61 -30.04 -3.60
CA ILE A 332 -6.40 -28.94 -4.56
C ILE A 332 -5.82 -27.71 -3.87
N ARG A 333 -6.37 -27.34 -2.70
CA ARG A 333 -5.85 -26.20 -1.92
C ARG A 333 -4.40 -26.42 -1.49
N ASN A 334 -4.07 -27.59 -0.97
CA ASN A 334 -2.71 -27.92 -0.56
C ASN A 334 -1.74 -27.92 -1.76
N ALA A 335 -2.14 -28.54 -2.87
CA ALA A 335 -1.34 -28.58 -4.08
C ALA A 335 -1.10 -27.18 -4.66
N ALA A 336 -2.12 -26.31 -4.68
CA ALA A 336 -1.97 -24.95 -5.13
C ALA A 336 -1.07 -24.11 -4.22
N ASN A 337 -1.17 -24.27 -2.90
CA ASN A 337 -0.25 -23.59 -1.97
C ASN A 337 1.20 -24.03 -2.20
N ILE A 338 1.45 -25.33 -2.38
CA ILE A 338 2.78 -25.87 -2.67
C ILE A 338 3.28 -25.38 -4.04
N ALA A 339 2.41 -25.39 -5.06
CA ALA A 339 2.74 -24.92 -6.40
C ALA A 339 3.05 -23.41 -6.42
N ALA A 340 2.27 -22.60 -5.69
CA ALA A 340 2.50 -21.16 -5.57
C ALA A 340 3.83 -20.87 -4.87
N LEU A 341 4.14 -21.54 -3.76
CA LEU A 341 5.43 -21.43 -3.09
C LEU A 341 6.59 -21.88 -3.98
N SER A 342 6.40 -22.99 -4.71
CA SER A 342 7.39 -23.54 -5.64
C SER A 342 7.68 -22.59 -6.80
N ALA A 343 6.63 -22.03 -7.41
CA ALA A 343 6.73 -21.03 -8.46
C ALA A 343 7.42 -19.77 -7.94
N PHE A 344 7.07 -19.31 -6.74
CA PHE A 344 7.71 -18.18 -6.07
C PHE A 344 9.22 -18.42 -5.89
N ILE A 345 9.62 -19.53 -5.26
CA ILE A 345 11.05 -19.83 -5.02
C ILE A 345 11.80 -20.00 -6.35
N THR A 346 11.19 -20.63 -7.35
CA THR A 346 11.80 -20.79 -8.68
C THR A 346 12.00 -19.44 -9.35
N TYR A 347 11.02 -18.53 -9.26
CA TYR A 347 11.10 -17.20 -9.83
C TYR A 347 12.19 -16.35 -9.15
N VAL A 348 12.26 -16.39 -7.81
CA VAL A 348 13.36 -15.75 -7.05
C VAL A 348 14.70 -16.35 -7.44
N GLY A 349 14.80 -17.68 -7.56
CA GLY A 349 16.02 -18.36 -8.03
C GLY A 349 16.45 -17.93 -9.43
N ALA A 350 15.50 -17.81 -10.37
CA ALA A 350 15.77 -17.29 -11.70
C ALA A 350 16.25 -15.84 -11.68
N GLY A 351 15.72 -15.03 -10.75
CA GLY A 351 16.22 -13.68 -10.49
C GLY A 351 17.64 -13.66 -9.94
N LEU A 352 17.96 -14.55 -9.00
CA LEU A 352 19.32 -14.73 -8.47
C LEU A 352 20.32 -15.22 -9.52
N ASP A 353 19.86 -15.92 -10.56
CA ASP A 353 20.70 -16.28 -11.70
C ASP A 353 20.77 -15.18 -12.77
N GLY A 354 20.08 -14.05 -12.59
CA GLY A 354 19.99 -12.97 -13.58
C GLY A 354 19.28 -13.39 -14.87
N GLN A 355 18.51 -14.48 -14.83
CA GLN A 355 17.84 -15.08 -15.99
C GLN A 355 16.35 -14.74 -16.07
N ALA A 356 15.76 -14.24 -14.99
CA ALA A 356 14.35 -13.90 -14.96
C ALA A 356 14.05 -12.66 -15.82
N GLY A 357 12.96 -12.74 -16.58
CA GLY A 357 12.46 -11.62 -17.37
C GLY A 357 13.31 -11.21 -18.56
N LEU A 358 14.31 -12.00 -19.00
CA LEU A 358 15.38 -11.61 -19.96
C LEU A 358 16.45 -10.68 -19.36
N GLY A 359 16.61 -10.68 -18.04
CA GLY A 359 17.54 -9.80 -17.29
C GLY A 359 16.82 -8.71 -16.50
N ASP A 360 15.53 -8.54 -16.76
CA ASP A 360 14.67 -7.50 -16.18
C ASP A 360 14.40 -7.70 -14.68
N PHE A 361 14.53 -8.93 -14.18
CA PHE A 361 14.48 -9.22 -12.76
C PHE A 361 15.81 -9.85 -12.37
N ASN A 362 16.73 -9.01 -11.89
CA ASN A 362 18.05 -9.43 -11.49
C ASN A 362 18.23 -9.18 -9.99
N LEU A 363 18.33 -10.27 -9.23
CA LEU A 363 18.53 -10.24 -7.78
C LEU A 363 19.98 -10.59 -7.40
N GLN A 364 20.88 -10.70 -8.38
CA GLN A 364 22.28 -10.98 -8.12
C GLN A 364 22.87 -9.93 -7.18
N LEU A 365 23.63 -10.42 -6.22
CA LEU A 365 24.48 -9.59 -5.38
C LEU A 365 25.89 -9.69 -5.99
N ASN A 366 26.42 -8.58 -6.48
CA ASN A 366 27.63 -8.51 -7.33
C ASN A 366 27.49 -9.23 -8.68
N ASP A 367 26.94 -8.53 -9.67
CA ASP A 367 26.64 -9.11 -10.98
C ASP A 367 27.86 -9.53 -11.79
N SER A 368 27.65 -10.48 -12.70
CA SER A 368 28.66 -10.87 -13.70
C SER A 368 28.57 -10.00 -14.95
N TYR A 369 29.66 -9.34 -15.30
CA TYR A 369 29.82 -8.66 -16.58
C TYR A 369 30.88 -9.36 -17.43
N LYS A 370 30.51 -9.80 -18.62
CA LYS A 370 31.38 -10.54 -19.56
C LYS A 370 32.10 -11.73 -18.90
N GLY A 371 31.41 -12.44 -18.01
CA GLY A 371 31.93 -13.61 -17.30
C GLY A 371 32.83 -13.28 -16.09
N THR A 372 32.93 -12.02 -15.69
CA THR A 372 33.67 -11.58 -14.50
C THR A 372 32.71 -10.98 -13.48
N VAL A 373 32.77 -11.44 -12.24
CA VAL A 373 31.98 -10.89 -11.12
C VAL A 373 32.48 -9.49 -10.79
N VAL A 374 31.59 -8.50 -10.89
CA VAL A 374 31.82 -7.09 -10.55
C VAL A 374 31.39 -6.88 -9.11
N LYS A 375 32.36 -6.73 -8.22
CA LYS A 375 32.10 -6.57 -6.78
C LYS A 375 31.91 -5.11 -6.38
N GLY A 376 30.96 -4.90 -5.49
CA GLY A 376 30.70 -3.61 -4.84
C GLY A 376 30.18 -2.54 -5.79
N CYS A 377 30.05 -1.35 -5.22
CA CYS A 377 29.72 -0.12 -5.90
C CYS A 377 31.00 0.61 -6.33
N PRO A 378 31.01 1.28 -7.49
CA PRO A 378 32.08 2.20 -7.81
C PRO A 378 32.06 3.40 -6.85
N THR A 379 33.24 3.97 -6.58
CA THR A 379 33.29 5.30 -5.98
C THR A 379 32.85 6.34 -7.01
N TYR A 380 32.36 7.49 -6.55
CA TYR A 380 31.94 8.56 -7.46
C TYR A 380 33.05 8.96 -8.42
N GLU A 381 34.30 9.05 -7.97
CA GLU A 381 35.47 9.43 -8.78
C GLU A 381 35.79 8.41 -9.88
N GLN A 382 35.40 7.15 -9.72
CA GLN A 382 35.62 6.12 -10.73
C GLN A 382 34.68 6.25 -11.93
N VAL A 383 33.47 6.79 -11.71
CA VAL A 383 32.44 6.92 -12.75
C VAL A 383 32.26 8.36 -13.24
N ARG A 384 32.50 9.35 -12.37
CA ARG A 384 32.31 10.78 -12.63
C ARG A 384 33.00 11.21 -13.93
N GLN A 385 32.25 11.83 -14.82
CA GLN A 385 32.77 12.38 -16.06
C GLN A 385 33.30 13.82 -15.90
N PRO A 386 34.23 14.28 -16.76
CA PRO A 386 34.72 15.65 -16.75
C PRO A 386 33.63 16.72 -16.95
N SER A 387 32.47 16.37 -17.50
CA SER A 387 31.31 17.26 -17.62
C SER A 387 30.80 17.77 -16.25
N MET A 388 31.05 16.99 -15.20
CA MET A 388 30.76 17.33 -13.80
C MET A 388 31.76 18.32 -13.20
N ASP A 389 32.78 18.75 -13.94
CA ASP A 389 33.64 19.86 -13.51
C ASP A 389 32.81 21.14 -13.44
N ASN A 390 32.79 21.76 -12.26
CA ASN A 390 31.92 22.89 -11.92
C ASN A 390 30.43 22.56 -12.09
N PHE A 391 30.02 21.36 -11.65
CA PHE A 391 28.61 21.03 -11.54
C PHE A 391 27.89 22.00 -10.59
N ASP A 392 26.73 22.47 -11.03
CA ASP A 392 25.89 23.46 -10.37
C ASP A 392 24.53 22.81 -10.10
N LEU A 393 24.28 22.52 -8.83
CA LEU A 393 23.09 21.82 -8.40
C LEU A 393 21.82 22.65 -8.64
N GLU A 394 21.90 23.98 -8.62
CA GLU A 394 20.72 24.83 -8.83
C GLU A 394 20.16 24.66 -10.24
N LYS A 395 21.04 24.49 -11.23
CA LYS A 395 20.67 24.21 -12.64
C LYS A 395 20.13 22.80 -12.87
N TYR A 396 20.33 21.91 -11.91
CA TYR A 396 19.84 20.54 -11.98
C TYR A 396 18.36 20.41 -11.58
N GLN A 397 17.80 21.41 -10.90
CA GLN A 397 16.40 21.44 -10.47
C GLN A 397 15.41 21.40 -11.64
N GLY A 398 14.16 21.07 -11.34
CA GLY A 398 13.05 21.01 -12.26
C GLY A 398 12.91 19.66 -12.93
N LYS A 399 11.98 19.60 -13.88
CA LYS A 399 11.54 18.36 -14.52
C LYS A 399 12.58 17.72 -15.42
N TRP A 400 12.78 16.43 -15.23
CA TRP A 400 13.56 15.51 -16.04
C TRP A 400 12.66 14.37 -16.52
N TYR A 401 12.85 14.00 -17.77
CA TYR A 401 12.18 12.88 -18.41
C TYR A 401 13.15 11.72 -18.48
N GLU A 402 12.85 10.65 -17.76
CA GLU A 402 13.64 9.42 -17.83
C GLU A 402 13.44 8.72 -19.18
N GLN A 403 14.51 8.50 -19.91
CA GLN A 403 14.49 7.94 -21.26
C GLN A 403 14.84 6.46 -21.25
N LYS A 404 15.82 6.10 -20.41
CA LYS A 404 16.18 4.72 -20.13
C LYS A 404 16.52 4.53 -18.67
N PHE A 405 16.32 3.34 -18.16
CA PHE A 405 16.73 2.98 -16.81
C PHE A 405 17.30 1.56 -16.74
N HIS A 406 18.18 1.31 -15.77
CA HIS A 406 18.57 -0.02 -15.33
C HIS A 406 18.39 -0.05 -13.82
N ASP A 407 17.24 -0.55 -13.40
CA ASP A 407 16.83 -0.65 -12.01
C ASP A 407 15.80 -1.78 -11.95
N TRP A 408 16.15 -2.88 -11.26
CA TRP A 408 15.28 -4.05 -11.12
C TRP A 408 14.16 -3.85 -10.08
N THR A 409 14.20 -2.76 -9.33
CA THR A 409 13.16 -2.33 -8.39
C THR A 409 12.11 -1.46 -9.07
N GLN A 410 12.46 -0.81 -10.19
CA GLN A 410 11.55 0.00 -10.99
C GLN A 410 10.71 -0.85 -11.96
N PHE A 411 9.39 -0.64 -11.94
CA PHE A 411 8.46 -1.38 -12.81
C PHE A 411 8.61 -0.95 -14.28
N LYS A 412 9.10 -1.85 -15.15
CA LYS A 412 9.14 -1.62 -16.61
C LYS A 412 7.77 -1.50 -17.26
N GLU A 413 6.73 -1.93 -16.57
CA GLU A 413 5.35 -1.81 -17.01
C GLU A 413 4.81 -0.39 -16.83
N VAL A 414 5.60 0.60 -16.43
CA VAL A 414 5.19 2.01 -16.41
C VAL A 414 5.66 2.78 -17.65
N TYR A 415 5.04 3.92 -17.90
CA TYR A 415 5.35 4.83 -18.99
C TYR A 415 5.41 6.26 -18.46
N ASP A 416 5.94 7.16 -19.28
CA ASP A 416 6.04 8.58 -19.00
C ASP A 416 6.79 8.94 -17.70
N THR A 417 7.74 8.12 -17.25
CA THR A 417 8.48 8.37 -15.99
C THR A 417 9.17 9.74 -16.00
N THR A 418 8.99 10.50 -14.93
CA THR A 418 9.60 11.82 -14.75
C THR A 418 10.09 12.01 -13.32
N LEU A 419 11.16 12.78 -13.19
CA LEU A 419 11.71 13.24 -11.92
C LEU A 419 11.55 14.76 -11.89
N ASP A 420 10.81 15.33 -10.94
CA ASP A 420 10.76 16.79 -10.74
C ASP A 420 11.48 17.17 -9.45
N ILE A 421 12.73 17.61 -9.63
CA ILE A 421 13.68 17.79 -8.55
C ILE A 421 13.61 19.22 -8.03
N LYS A 422 13.33 19.38 -6.73
CA LYS A 422 13.32 20.68 -6.04
C LYS A 422 14.27 20.66 -4.87
N LEU A 423 15.13 21.67 -4.74
CA LEU A 423 15.98 21.82 -3.57
C LEU A 423 15.16 22.32 -2.37
N THR A 424 15.53 21.86 -1.18
CA THR A 424 15.00 22.42 0.06
C THR A 424 15.42 23.88 0.18
N THR A 425 14.66 24.69 0.93
CA THR A 425 14.94 26.12 1.09
C THR A 425 16.30 26.44 1.71
N ASP A 426 16.87 25.49 2.46
CA ASP A 426 18.21 25.60 3.05
C ASP A 426 19.33 25.06 2.15
N GLY A 427 18.98 24.51 0.98
CA GLY A 427 19.92 23.91 0.03
C GLY A 427 20.61 22.64 0.54
N LYS A 428 20.12 22.02 1.62
CA LYS A 428 20.72 20.84 2.25
C LYS A 428 20.06 19.52 1.85
N GLY A 429 19.01 19.57 1.05
CA GLY A 429 18.39 18.39 0.48
C GLY A 429 17.68 18.70 -0.82
N TRP A 430 17.14 17.64 -1.41
CA TRP A 430 16.17 17.75 -2.49
C TRP A 430 14.92 16.91 -2.18
N ILE A 431 13.86 17.23 -2.89
CA ILE A 431 12.66 16.42 -3.02
C ILE A 431 12.53 16.13 -4.50
N ASP A 432 12.47 14.85 -4.85
CA ASP A 432 12.17 14.40 -6.20
C ASP A 432 10.74 13.88 -6.25
N ASP A 433 9.90 14.54 -7.03
CA ASP A 433 8.58 14.02 -7.39
C ASP A 433 8.75 13.02 -8.56
N PHE A 434 8.90 11.74 -8.18
CA PHE A 434 9.02 10.62 -9.10
C PHE A 434 7.63 10.24 -9.62
N GLY A 435 7.27 10.86 -10.73
CA GLY A 435 6.02 10.61 -11.44
C GLY A 435 6.13 9.40 -12.36
N VAL A 436 5.29 8.40 -12.17
CA VAL A 436 5.12 7.25 -13.08
C VAL A 436 3.68 7.17 -13.55
N LYS A 437 3.44 6.56 -14.70
CA LYS A 437 2.08 6.24 -15.14
C LYS A 437 1.99 4.80 -15.60
N GLY A 438 0.86 4.11 -15.45
CA GLY A 438 0.83 2.69 -15.82
C GLY A 438 -0.53 2.03 -15.97
N PRO A 439 -0.61 0.89 -16.66
CA PRO A 439 0.51 0.13 -17.22
C PRO A 439 0.81 0.52 -18.68
N ALA A 440 2.05 0.56 -19.13
CA ALA A 440 2.44 1.04 -20.45
C ALA A 440 1.70 0.32 -21.61
N PRO A 441 1.31 1.04 -22.67
CA PRO A 441 0.55 0.48 -23.78
C PRO A 441 1.33 -0.58 -24.55
N ALA A 442 2.66 -0.54 -24.52
CA ALA A 442 3.50 -1.54 -25.16
C ALA A 442 3.56 -2.86 -24.38
N SER A 443 3.60 -2.80 -23.05
CA SER A 443 3.77 -3.97 -22.15
C SER A 443 2.43 -4.62 -21.78
N ALA A 444 1.36 -3.84 -21.62
CA ALA A 444 0.04 -4.32 -21.18
C ALA A 444 -1.08 -3.79 -22.08
N LYS A 445 -1.05 -4.15 -23.37
CA LYS A 445 -1.96 -3.63 -24.42
C LYS A 445 -3.45 -3.73 -24.08
N LEU A 446 -3.85 -4.73 -23.28
CA LEU A 446 -5.25 -5.04 -22.97
C LEU A 446 -5.73 -4.40 -21.66
N SER A 447 -4.82 -4.17 -20.71
CA SER A 447 -5.10 -3.50 -19.42
C SER A 447 -4.84 -2.00 -19.46
N TRP A 448 -3.97 -1.52 -20.35
CA TRP A 448 -3.59 -0.11 -20.49
C TRP A 448 -4.78 0.84 -20.48
N ASP A 449 -5.72 0.60 -21.39
CA ASP A 449 -6.90 1.42 -21.59
C ASP A 449 -8.00 1.13 -20.58
N LYS A 450 -7.74 0.31 -19.55
CA LYS A 450 -8.70 -0.10 -18.52
C LYS A 450 -8.11 -0.06 -17.12
N SER A 451 -6.92 0.53 -16.95
CA SER A 451 -6.26 0.61 -15.65
C SER A 451 -6.75 1.83 -14.88
N PRO A 452 -7.00 1.70 -13.56
CA PRO A 452 -7.23 2.83 -12.68
C PRO A 452 -6.00 3.77 -12.60
N VAL A 453 -4.78 3.21 -12.59
CA VAL A 453 -3.52 3.98 -12.49
C VAL A 453 -2.99 4.50 -13.83
N ALA A 454 -3.80 4.43 -14.89
CA ALA A 454 -3.41 4.87 -16.25
C ALA A 454 -3.00 6.34 -16.31
N ASN A 455 -3.50 7.18 -15.41
CA ASN A 455 -3.20 8.61 -15.35
C ASN A 455 -1.98 8.98 -14.50
N GLY A 456 -1.44 8.06 -13.71
CA GLY A 456 -0.25 8.32 -12.92
C GLY A 456 -0.31 7.93 -11.46
N GLY A 457 0.85 7.68 -10.88
CA GLY A 457 1.15 7.68 -9.46
C GLY A 457 2.41 8.51 -9.24
N HIS A 458 2.48 9.20 -8.12
CA HIS A 458 3.63 10.03 -7.73
C HIS A 458 4.22 9.45 -6.45
N TYR A 459 5.53 9.27 -6.42
CA TYR A 459 6.27 8.87 -5.23
C TYR A 459 7.30 9.96 -4.93
N PHE A 460 7.37 10.40 -3.68
CA PHE A 460 8.33 11.42 -3.28
C PHE A 460 9.58 10.75 -2.74
N LEU A 461 10.70 10.99 -3.42
CA LEU A 461 12.03 10.54 -3.00
C LEU A 461 12.76 11.71 -2.34
N PHE A 462 13.38 11.46 -1.20
CA PHE A 462 14.04 12.49 -0.41
C PHE A 462 15.55 12.28 -0.43
N GLY A 463 16.26 13.37 -0.73
CA GLY A 463 17.70 13.38 -0.83
C GLY A 463 18.32 14.37 0.15
N ARG A 464 19.43 13.99 0.76
CA ARG A 464 20.25 14.86 1.58
C ARG A 464 21.57 15.17 0.86
N LEU A 465 21.98 16.42 0.95
CA LEU A 465 23.27 16.90 0.48
C LEU A 465 24.21 16.98 1.70
N ASP A 466 25.25 16.16 1.71
CA ASP A 466 26.27 16.22 2.76
C ASP A 466 27.37 17.19 2.32
N GLU A 467 27.73 18.14 3.18
CA GLU A 467 28.80 19.11 2.91
C GLU A 467 30.17 18.44 2.71
N LYS A 468 30.33 17.18 3.13
CA LYS A 468 31.55 16.38 2.93
C LYS A 468 31.59 15.65 1.59
N ASP A 469 30.43 15.46 0.95
CA ASP A 469 30.36 14.77 -0.32
C ASP A 469 30.66 15.77 -1.46
N PRO A 470 31.33 15.34 -2.54
CA PRO A 470 31.62 16.21 -3.67
C PRO A 470 30.34 16.61 -4.44
N PRO A 471 30.34 17.74 -5.16
CA PRO A 471 29.21 18.12 -5.99
C PRO A 471 28.79 17.02 -6.98
N GLY A 472 27.50 16.72 -7.01
CA GLY A 472 26.91 15.64 -7.79
C GLY A 472 26.77 14.31 -7.03
N VAL A 473 27.12 14.25 -5.74
CA VAL A 473 26.75 13.13 -4.86
C VAL A 473 25.62 13.57 -3.94
N LEU A 474 24.55 12.80 -3.94
CA LEU A 474 23.40 12.96 -3.06
C LEU A 474 23.20 11.68 -2.26
N ARG A 475 22.74 11.81 -1.03
CA ARG A 475 22.35 10.68 -0.20
C ARG A 475 20.85 10.52 -0.21
N GLU A 476 20.38 9.60 -1.01
CA GLU A 476 18.97 9.28 -1.16
C GLU A 476 18.53 8.37 -0.02
N SER A 477 17.38 8.68 0.59
CA SER A 477 16.75 7.85 1.61
C SER A 477 15.45 7.29 1.09
N GLY A 478 15.36 5.97 1.02
CA GLY A 478 14.17 5.26 0.60
C GLY A 478 14.11 3.88 1.24
N PHE A 479 12.90 3.39 1.52
CA PHE A 479 12.66 2.02 2.00
C PHE A 479 13.48 1.64 3.26
N GLY A 480 13.73 2.61 4.14
CA GLY A 480 14.46 2.40 5.38
C GLY A 480 16.00 2.36 5.26
N VAL A 481 16.57 2.67 4.10
CA VAL A 481 18.01 2.73 3.88
C VAL A 481 18.43 4.06 3.23
N GLU A 482 19.63 4.55 3.61
CA GLU A 482 20.30 5.66 2.92
C GLU A 482 21.40 5.08 2.00
N PHE A 483 21.45 5.55 0.76
CA PHE A 483 22.46 5.17 -0.22
C PHE A 483 22.88 6.36 -1.10
N PRO A 484 24.09 6.32 -1.67
CA PRO A 484 24.52 7.36 -2.59
C PRO A 484 23.79 7.26 -3.94
N ASN A 485 23.35 8.40 -4.44
CA ASN A 485 22.90 8.67 -5.79
C ASN A 485 23.87 9.66 -6.45
N TYR A 486 24.58 9.19 -7.47
CA TYR A 486 25.58 9.96 -8.20
C TYR A 486 24.99 10.55 -9.47
N ILE A 487 25.17 11.85 -9.66
CA ILE A 487 25.01 12.49 -10.97
C ILE A 487 26.34 12.32 -11.69
N VAL A 488 26.44 11.35 -12.59
CA VAL A 488 27.71 10.91 -13.17
C VAL A 488 28.16 11.80 -14.32
N ASP A 489 27.21 12.29 -15.11
CA ASP A 489 27.44 13.08 -16.32
C ASP A 489 26.27 14.04 -16.57
N VAL A 490 26.56 15.21 -17.12
CA VAL A 490 25.56 16.14 -17.66
C VAL A 490 25.96 16.68 -19.03
N GLN A 491 25.00 16.79 -19.94
CA GLN A 491 25.17 17.50 -21.21
C GLN A 491 24.72 18.95 -21.03
N LYS A 492 25.62 19.90 -21.28
CA LYS A 492 25.35 21.35 -21.17
C LYS A 492 24.98 21.89 -22.55
N ASP A 493 23.92 22.69 -22.61
CA ASP A 493 23.63 23.51 -23.78
C ASP A 493 24.77 24.53 -23.97
N PRO A 494 25.38 24.63 -25.17
CA PRO A 494 26.57 25.44 -25.38
C PRO A 494 26.29 26.95 -25.35
N GLU A 495 25.04 27.38 -25.55
CA GLU A 495 24.67 28.80 -25.59
C GLU A 495 24.29 29.32 -24.20
N THR A 496 23.53 28.53 -23.45
CA THR A 496 22.94 28.92 -22.15
C THR A 496 23.70 28.34 -20.97
N GLY A 497 24.43 27.23 -21.16
CA GLY A 497 25.07 26.48 -20.09
C GLY A 497 24.08 25.70 -19.21
N GLU A 498 22.81 25.61 -19.61
CA GLU A 498 21.78 24.81 -18.93
C GLU A 498 21.97 23.32 -19.17
N TYR A 499 21.51 22.50 -18.24
CA TYR A 499 21.65 21.04 -18.35
C TYR A 499 20.49 20.45 -19.14
N THR A 500 20.82 19.71 -20.20
CA THR A 500 19.87 19.17 -21.19
C THR A 500 19.70 17.67 -21.08
N GLU A 501 20.74 16.95 -20.66
CA GLU A 501 20.75 15.51 -20.44
C GLU A 501 21.55 15.21 -19.17
N ALA A 502 21.24 14.10 -18.50
CA ALA A 502 21.96 13.65 -17.33
C ALA A 502 21.99 12.13 -17.24
N ILE A 503 23.05 11.59 -16.63
CA ILE A 503 23.15 10.18 -16.24
C ILE A 503 23.25 10.13 -14.72
N GLN A 504 22.30 9.45 -14.08
CA GLN A 504 22.33 9.16 -12.64
C GLN A 504 22.72 7.70 -12.39
N PHE A 505 23.33 7.46 -11.22
CA PHE A 505 23.76 6.15 -10.76
C PHE A 505 23.58 6.02 -9.25
N GLN A 506 22.60 5.23 -8.83
CA GLN A 506 22.37 4.84 -7.44
C GLN A 506 23.05 3.51 -7.17
N CYS A 507 23.68 3.37 -6.00
CA CYS A 507 24.30 2.11 -5.66
C CYS A 507 24.38 1.90 -4.14
N LEU A 508 23.72 0.84 -3.66
CA LEU A 508 23.75 0.45 -2.25
C LEU A 508 24.77 -0.68 -2.06
N GLU A 509 25.85 -0.40 -1.34
CA GLU A 509 26.82 -1.41 -0.91
C GLU A 509 26.81 -1.61 0.59
N ARG A 510 26.96 -2.86 1.05
CA ARG A 510 27.35 -3.18 2.43
C ARG A 510 28.42 -4.27 2.44
N GLY A 511 29.53 -4.01 3.12
CA GLY A 511 30.60 -5.00 3.28
C GLY A 511 31.26 -5.46 1.98
N GLY A 512 31.36 -4.61 0.96
CA GLY A 512 31.89 -5.01 -0.35
C GLY A 512 30.89 -5.74 -1.24
N VAL A 513 29.64 -5.89 -0.82
CA VAL A 513 28.56 -6.51 -1.59
C VAL A 513 27.60 -5.44 -2.06
N ARG A 514 27.41 -5.37 -3.38
CA ARG A 514 26.39 -4.54 -4.01
C ARG A 514 25.03 -5.20 -3.84
N VAL A 515 24.11 -4.47 -3.21
CA VAL A 515 22.75 -4.91 -2.88
C VAL A 515 21.74 -4.36 -3.86
N PHE A 516 22.01 -3.17 -4.41
CA PHE A 516 21.17 -2.51 -5.37
C PHE A 516 22.01 -1.58 -6.26
N GLU A 517 21.60 -1.51 -7.52
CA GLU A 517 22.03 -0.51 -8.48
C GLU A 517 20.81 0.05 -9.23
N GLY A 518 20.84 1.35 -9.47
CA GLY A 518 19.88 2.07 -10.30
C GLY A 518 20.65 2.98 -11.25
N ILE A 519 20.30 2.99 -12.53
CA ILE A 519 20.90 3.88 -13.52
C ILE A 519 19.79 4.55 -14.29
N ASN A 520 19.78 5.88 -14.37
CA ASN A 520 18.74 6.62 -15.10
C ASN A 520 19.39 7.53 -16.13
N PHE A 521 18.98 7.38 -17.39
CA PHE A 521 19.28 8.32 -18.47
C PHE A 521 18.13 9.29 -18.56
N MET A 522 18.41 10.58 -18.38
CA MET A 522 17.39 11.61 -18.32
C MET A 522 17.65 12.73 -19.30
N SER A 523 16.56 13.37 -19.74
CA SER A 523 16.59 14.55 -20.60
C SER A 523 15.59 15.60 -20.14
N ARG A 524 15.85 16.86 -20.48
CA ARG A 524 14.83 17.93 -20.38
C ARG A 524 13.75 17.79 -21.45
N LYS A 525 13.99 17.03 -22.52
CA LYS A 525 13.01 16.73 -23.56
C LYS A 525 12.22 15.48 -23.18
N PRO A 526 10.91 15.42 -23.46
CA PRO A 526 10.11 14.22 -23.23
C PRO A 526 10.54 13.04 -24.10
N GLU A 527 11.10 13.30 -25.28
CA GLU A 527 11.57 12.29 -26.22
C GLU A 527 13.01 12.59 -26.68
N MET A 528 13.79 11.53 -26.90
CA MET A 528 15.12 11.59 -27.51
C MET A 528 15.17 10.72 -28.77
N THR A 529 15.96 11.15 -29.75
CA THR A 529 16.29 10.38 -30.94
C THR A 529 17.18 9.18 -30.59
N ALA A 530 17.23 8.19 -31.49
CA ALA A 530 18.10 7.02 -31.31
C ALA A 530 19.59 7.42 -31.24
N GLU A 531 19.98 8.44 -32.00
CA GLU A 531 21.33 9.00 -32.00
C GLU A 531 21.68 9.69 -30.67
N GLU A 532 20.76 10.48 -30.12
CA GLU A 532 20.93 11.12 -28.81
C GLU A 532 21.05 10.04 -27.69
N LEU A 533 20.19 9.01 -27.69
CA LEU A 533 20.28 7.89 -26.75
C LEU A 533 21.59 7.10 -26.87
N LYS A 534 22.04 6.84 -28.11
CA LYS A 534 23.32 6.18 -28.36
C LYS A 534 24.50 7.01 -27.85
N ALA A 535 24.41 8.35 -27.94
CA ALA A 535 25.41 9.24 -27.35
C ALA A 535 25.45 9.09 -25.82
N MET A 536 24.30 9.00 -25.15
CA MET A 536 24.25 8.73 -23.69
C MET A 536 24.92 7.41 -23.31
N HIS A 537 24.62 6.32 -24.04
CA HIS A 537 25.30 5.03 -23.82
C HIS A 537 26.82 5.13 -24.02
N THR A 538 27.28 5.87 -25.02
CA THR A 538 28.72 6.10 -25.24
C THR A 538 29.36 6.84 -24.05
N ARG A 539 28.65 7.81 -23.45
CA ARG A 539 29.13 8.52 -22.25
C ARG A 539 29.13 7.60 -21.02
N ALA A 540 28.12 6.74 -20.86
CA ALA A 540 28.07 5.74 -19.80
C ALA A 540 29.17 4.67 -19.93
N GLU A 541 29.47 4.22 -21.16
CA GLU A 541 30.58 3.30 -21.42
C GLU A 541 31.92 3.92 -21.02
N LYS A 542 32.13 5.19 -21.40
CA LYS A 542 33.33 5.94 -21.03
C LYS A 542 33.44 6.16 -19.52
N ALA A 543 32.31 6.25 -18.82
CA ALA A 543 32.23 6.25 -17.36
C ALA A 543 32.47 4.89 -16.70
N GLY A 544 32.71 3.83 -17.49
CA GLY A 544 32.90 2.48 -16.96
C GLY A 544 31.62 1.87 -16.40
N MET A 545 30.44 2.41 -16.76
CA MET A 545 29.15 2.00 -16.18
C MET A 545 28.55 0.74 -16.80
N TYR A 546 29.08 0.27 -17.94
CA TYR A 546 28.56 -0.93 -18.62
C TYR A 546 28.64 -2.18 -17.75
N GLN A 547 29.65 -2.28 -16.88
CA GLN A 547 29.78 -3.40 -15.96
C GLN A 547 28.74 -3.39 -14.83
N TYR A 548 27.95 -2.32 -14.73
CA TYR A 548 26.87 -2.13 -13.76
C TYR A 548 25.49 -2.01 -14.45
N GLY A 549 25.36 -2.46 -15.71
CA GLY A 549 24.07 -2.50 -16.39
C GLY A 549 23.75 -1.35 -17.35
N ALA A 550 24.67 -0.41 -17.57
CA ALA A 550 24.43 0.73 -18.47
C ALA A 550 24.53 0.41 -19.99
N SER A 551 24.68 -0.87 -20.38
CA SER A 551 24.75 -1.24 -21.80
C SER A 551 23.38 -1.12 -22.47
N GLU A 552 23.38 -1.03 -23.81
CA GLU A 552 22.14 -0.90 -24.59
C GLU A 552 21.17 -2.07 -24.35
N GLU A 553 21.69 -3.28 -24.13
CA GLU A 553 20.91 -4.50 -23.92
C GLU A 553 20.36 -4.65 -22.50
N GLN A 554 20.97 -3.99 -21.52
CA GLN A 554 20.62 -4.13 -20.11
C GLN A 554 19.72 -2.98 -19.60
N MET A 555 19.69 -1.85 -20.30
CA MET A 555 18.82 -0.73 -19.97
C MET A 555 17.46 -0.83 -20.64
N HIS A 556 16.39 -0.67 -19.86
CA HIS A 556 15.03 -0.53 -20.33
C HIS A 556 14.80 0.84 -20.95
N THR A 557 14.05 0.88 -22.04
CA THR A 557 13.55 2.13 -22.61
C THR A 557 12.21 2.45 -21.97
N VAL A 558 12.09 3.64 -21.37
CA VAL A 558 10.84 4.10 -20.78
C VAL A 558 9.83 4.28 -21.91
N ALA A 559 8.69 3.59 -21.79
CA ALA A 559 7.61 3.78 -22.74
C ALA A 559 7.12 5.24 -22.64
N ARG A 560 6.85 5.85 -23.79
CA ARG A 560 6.32 7.21 -23.87
C ARG A 560 4.98 7.23 -24.56
N ARG A 561 4.11 8.11 -24.08
CA ARG A 561 2.88 8.45 -24.77
C ARG A 561 3.17 9.61 -25.73
N PRO A 562 2.70 9.53 -27.00
CA PRO A 562 2.80 10.68 -27.89
C PRO A 562 2.18 11.91 -27.24
N VAL A 563 2.86 13.06 -27.35
CA VAL A 563 2.43 14.33 -26.73
C VAL A 563 0.99 14.69 -27.14
N ASP A 564 0.60 14.38 -28.37
CA ASP A 564 -0.73 14.67 -28.92
C ASP A 564 -1.75 13.53 -28.76
N ALA A 565 -1.43 12.49 -27.99
CA ALA A 565 -2.37 11.39 -27.77
C ALA A 565 -3.60 11.89 -26.96
N PRO A 566 -4.84 11.58 -27.38
CA PRO A 566 -6.06 12.02 -26.68
C PRO A 566 -6.05 11.54 -25.24
N ALA A 567 -6.53 12.28 -24.24
CA ALA A 567 -6.49 11.82 -22.83
C ALA A 567 -7.02 10.39 -22.64
N ILE A 568 -6.42 9.62 -21.72
CA ILE A 568 -6.95 8.29 -21.37
C ILE A 568 -8.24 8.51 -20.59
N ASP A 569 -9.36 8.22 -21.23
CA ASP A 569 -10.68 8.32 -20.63
C ASP A 569 -11.40 6.98 -20.74
N ASN A 570 -11.09 6.08 -19.81
CA ASN A 570 -11.72 4.77 -19.76
C ASN A 570 -12.81 4.69 -18.69
N SER A 571 -13.51 3.56 -18.63
CA SER A 571 -14.61 3.34 -17.69
C SER A 571 -14.22 3.56 -16.23
N TRP A 572 -12.96 3.33 -15.85
CA TRP A 572 -12.46 3.63 -14.52
C TRP A 572 -12.27 5.12 -14.28
N GLN A 573 -11.67 5.88 -15.21
CA GLN A 573 -11.58 7.34 -15.05
C GLN A 573 -12.96 7.98 -15.08
N ALA A 574 -13.88 7.50 -15.92
CA ALA A 574 -15.27 7.95 -15.91
C ALA A 574 -15.93 7.69 -14.54
N MET A 575 -15.71 6.51 -13.95
CA MET A 575 -16.19 6.19 -12.61
C MET A 575 -15.52 7.07 -11.53
N TRP A 576 -14.21 7.25 -11.58
CA TRP A 576 -13.45 8.09 -10.63
C TRP A 576 -13.91 9.53 -10.64
N ARG A 577 -14.12 10.12 -11.83
CA ARG A 577 -14.68 11.46 -11.98
C ARG A 577 -16.12 11.53 -11.47
N ALA A 578 -16.93 10.51 -11.73
CA ALA A 578 -18.28 10.43 -11.18
C ALA A 578 -18.28 10.36 -9.63
N LEU A 579 -17.24 9.77 -9.04
CA LEU A 579 -17.03 9.69 -7.59
C LEU A 579 -16.24 10.90 -7.02
N GLY A 580 -15.76 11.81 -7.87
CA GLY A 580 -14.99 13.00 -7.46
C GLY A 580 -13.55 12.71 -6.99
N VAL A 581 -12.99 11.55 -7.33
CA VAL A 581 -11.62 11.14 -6.94
C VAL A 581 -10.57 12.00 -7.64
N ASP A 582 -10.83 12.42 -8.87
CA ASP A 582 -9.99 13.35 -9.63
C ASP A 582 -9.77 14.67 -8.89
N ARG A 583 -10.84 15.24 -8.31
CA ARG A 583 -10.77 16.47 -7.52
C ARG A 583 -9.99 16.29 -6.22
N LEU A 584 -10.08 15.11 -5.61
CA LEU A 584 -9.31 14.78 -4.41
C LEU A 584 -7.81 14.68 -4.72
N LEU A 585 -7.46 14.06 -5.86
CA LEU A 585 -6.08 13.96 -6.33
C LEU A 585 -5.52 15.33 -6.72
N GLU A 586 -6.28 16.18 -7.43
CA GLU A 586 -5.89 17.57 -7.69
C GLU A 586 -5.61 18.34 -6.40
N LEU A 587 -6.50 18.24 -5.40
CA LEU A 587 -6.29 18.87 -4.09
C LEU A 587 -5.05 18.35 -3.36
N LEU A 588 -4.72 17.06 -3.50
CA LEU A 588 -3.49 16.48 -2.94
C LEU A 588 -2.26 17.00 -3.66
N THR A 589 -2.27 17.05 -5.00
CA THR A 589 -1.18 17.61 -5.80
C THR A 589 -0.98 19.09 -5.49
N GLU A 590 -2.05 19.90 -5.47
CA GLU A 590 -1.98 21.32 -5.10
C GLU A 590 -1.42 21.49 -3.67
N SER A 591 -1.88 20.68 -2.71
CA SER A 591 -1.38 20.70 -1.34
C SER A 591 0.11 20.35 -1.24
N ILE A 592 0.63 19.49 -2.11
CA ILE A 592 2.03 19.08 -2.12
C ILE A 592 2.90 20.10 -2.87
N GLU A 593 2.44 20.58 -4.03
CA GLU A 593 3.15 21.55 -4.87
C GLU A 593 3.29 22.92 -4.21
N ASP A 594 2.31 23.35 -3.42
CA ASP A 594 2.38 24.58 -2.62
C ASP A 594 3.21 24.43 -1.33
N GLY A 595 3.78 23.24 -1.09
CA GLY A 595 4.61 22.94 0.08
C GLY A 595 3.81 22.83 1.38
N GLY A 596 2.53 22.42 1.29
CA GLY A 596 1.62 22.35 2.44
C GLY A 596 1.21 23.71 2.98
N ARG A 597 0.83 24.66 2.11
CA ARG A 597 0.28 25.97 2.49
C ARG A 597 -1.22 25.98 2.68
#